data_AF-A0A0G0FRS4-F1
#
_entry.id   AF-A0A0G0FRS4-F1
#
_cell.length_a   1.000
_cell.length_b   1.000
_cell.length_c   1.000
_cell.angle_alpha   90.00
_cell.angle_beta   90.00
_cell.angle_gamma   90.00
#
_symmetry.space_group_name_H-M   'P 1'
#
loop_
_entity.id
_entity.type
_entity.pdbx_description
1 polymer ?
#
loop_
_entity_poly.entity_id
_entity_poly.type
_entity_poly.pdbx_seq_one_letter_code
_entity_poly.pdbx_strand_id
1 'polypeptide(L)'
;MAIVFISPKQRQRMFFTGITILFLLFLLVVSFGVFLSKPKPAPNQIVLNKPKIDINLQVLESEQVKILEPAAQMDLQFKYAAITDKGSKTSGIITAVSEAEARKILLGMQMTGIVLEEAKIGRENPFTPYYQPSVAPALNTKTK
;
A
#
# COMPACT_ATOMS: atom_id res chain seq x y z
N MET A 1 -21.50 -5.71 95.35
CA MET A 1 -22.14 -6.24 94.13
C MET A 1 -21.17 -6.03 92.98
N ALA A 2 -20.59 -7.10 92.44
CA ALA A 2 -19.73 -7.00 91.26
C ALA A 2 -20.58 -7.26 90.01
N ILE A 3 -20.71 -6.25 89.15
CA ILE A 3 -21.39 -6.38 87.86
C ILE A 3 -20.36 -6.93 86.88
N VAL A 4 -20.52 -8.21 86.51
CA VAL A 4 -19.64 -8.88 85.56
C VAL A 4 -20.01 -8.43 84.15
N PHE A 5 -19.16 -7.60 83.54
CA PHE A 5 -19.26 -7.27 82.12
C PHE A 5 -18.83 -8.47 81.27
N ILE A 6 -19.79 -9.28 80.85
CA ILE A 6 -19.56 -10.32 79.84
C ILE A 6 -19.29 -9.63 78.50
N SER A 7 -18.03 -9.58 78.06
CA SER A 7 -17.70 -8.98 76.77
C SER A 7 -18.32 -9.81 75.64
N PRO A 8 -19.05 -9.21 74.68
CA PRO A 8 -19.75 -9.93 73.61
C PRO A 8 -18.81 -10.44 72.49
N LYS A 9 -17.52 -10.64 72.79
CA LYS A 9 -16.47 -11.03 71.82
C LYS A 9 -16.82 -12.29 71.03
N GLN A 10 -17.53 -13.24 71.63
CA GLN A 10 -17.94 -14.48 70.96
C GLN A 10 -19.05 -14.25 69.92
N ARG A 11 -20.05 -13.41 70.24
CA ARG A 11 -21.14 -13.05 69.32
C ARG A 11 -20.63 -12.17 68.18
N GLN A 12 -19.73 -11.24 68.48
CA GLN A 12 -19.07 -10.42 67.47
C GLN A 12 -18.24 -11.27 66.49
N ARG A 13 -17.44 -12.24 67.00
CA ARG A 13 -16.69 -13.16 66.15
C ARG A 13 -17.61 -13.96 65.22
N MET A 14 -18.70 -14.55 65.72
CA MET A 14 -19.67 -15.27 64.88
C MET A 14 -20.31 -14.38 63.81
N PHE A 15 -20.62 -13.13 64.14
CA PHE A 15 -21.15 -12.16 63.17
C PHE A 15 -20.15 -11.84 62.06
N PHE A 16 -18.89 -11.54 62.42
CA PHE A 16 -17.83 -11.28 61.43
C PHE A 16 -17.49 -12.53 60.60
N THR A 17 -17.50 -13.72 61.20
CA THR A 17 -17.33 -14.99 60.48
C THR A 17 -18.47 -15.24 59.51
N GLY A 18 -19.72 -14.96 59.89
CA GLY A 18 -20.87 -15.05 58.99
C GLY A 18 -20.75 -14.11 57.78
N ILE A 19 -20.38 -12.85 58.02
CA ILE A 19 -20.19 -11.87 56.95
C ILE A 19 -19.04 -12.27 56.02
N THR A 20 -17.92 -12.73 56.57
CA THR A 20 -16.78 -13.17 55.75
C THR A 20 -17.11 -14.37 54.90
N ILE A 21 -17.84 -15.37 55.43
CA ILE A 21 -18.31 -16.52 54.65
C ILE A 21 -19.25 -16.06 53.54
N LEU A 22 -20.23 -15.20 53.84
CA LEU A 22 -21.17 -14.67 52.85
C LEU A 22 -20.44 -13.93 51.72
N PHE A 23 -19.47 -13.08 52.08
CA PHE A 23 -18.67 -12.34 51.12
C PHE A 23 -17.83 -13.26 50.23
N LEU A 24 -17.24 -14.30 50.82
CA LEU A 24 -16.44 -15.28 50.08
C LEU A 24 -17.31 -16.10 49.12
N LEU A 25 -18.54 -16.44 49.53
CA LEU A 25 -19.51 -17.12 48.69
C LEU A 25 -19.99 -16.23 47.53
N PHE A 26 -20.21 -14.94 47.79
CA PHE A 26 -20.52 -13.97 46.75
C PHE A 26 -19.39 -13.84 45.71
N LEU A 27 -18.13 -13.73 46.17
CA LEU A 27 -16.97 -13.69 45.27
C LEU A 27 -16.84 -14.95 44.42
N LEU A 28 -17.12 -16.12 45.00
CA LEU A 28 -17.11 -17.38 44.28
C LEU A 28 -18.16 -17.37 43.16
N VAL A 29 -19.39 -16.94 43.43
CA VAL A 29 -20.46 -16.84 42.43
C VAL A 29 -20.08 -15.88 41.30
N VAL A 30 -19.55 -14.71 41.61
CA VAL A 30 -19.11 -13.73 40.58
C VAL A 30 -17.96 -14.29 39.75
N SER A 31 -16.97 -14.93 40.38
CA SER A 31 -15.83 -15.55 39.70
C SER A 31 -16.29 -16.62 38.71
N PHE A 32 -17.15 -17.54 39.15
CA PHE A 32 -17.73 -18.55 38.26
C PHE A 32 -18.59 -17.91 37.15
N GLY A 33 -19.39 -16.89 37.46
CA GLY A 33 -20.20 -16.18 36.47
C GLY A 33 -19.37 -15.55 35.34
N VAL A 34 -18.22 -14.98 35.68
CA VAL A 34 -17.27 -14.43 34.69
C VAL A 34 -16.61 -15.55 33.89
N PHE A 35 -16.16 -16.63 34.53
CA PHE A 35 -15.56 -17.78 33.84
C PHE A 35 -16.52 -18.49 32.89
N LEU A 36 -17.82 -18.55 33.21
CA LEU A 36 -18.85 -19.15 32.35
C LEU A 36 -19.33 -18.19 31.24
N SER A 37 -19.08 -16.89 31.38
CA SER A 37 -19.43 -15.90 30.37
C SER A 37 -18.48 -15.99 29.19
N LYS A 38 -18.85 -16.74 28.15
CA LYS A 38 -18.11 -16.76 26.89
C LYS A 38 -18.03 -15.32 26.35
N PRO A 39 -16.84 -14.80 26.01
CA PRO A 39 -16.73 -13.49 25.41
C PRO A 39 -17.53 -13.48 24.10
N LYS A 40 -18.25 -12.39 23.85
CA LYS A 40 -18.93 -12.22 22.55
C LYS A 40 -17.85 -12.33 21.47
N PRO A 41 -18.08 -13.13 20.41
CA PRO A 41 -17.12 -13.22 19.32
C PRO A 41 -16.87 -11.81 18.81
N ALA A 42 -15.59 -11.46 18.64
CA ALA A 42 -15.23 -10.23 17.98
C ALA A 42 -15.96 -10.17 16.63
N PRO A 43 -16.47 -9.01 16.20
CA PRO A 43 -17.02 -8.90 14.86
C PRO A 43 -15.94 -9.39 13.91
N ASN A 44 -16.29 -10.39 13.09
CA ASN A 44 -15.40 -10.88 12.06
C ASN A 44 -14.94 -9.66 11.29
N GLN A 45 -13.65 -9.31 11.40
CA GLN A 45 -13.06 -8.40 10.44
C GLN A 45 -13.43 -8.97 9.08
N ILE A 46 -13.98 -8.15 8.20
CA ILE A 46 -14.18 -8.51 6.80
C ILE A 46 -12.76 -8.71 6.29
N VAL A 47 -12.22 -9.92 6.51
CA VAL A 47 -10.99 -10.37 5.91
C VAL A 47 -11.33 -10.28 4.44
N LEU A 48 -10.64 -9.37 3.75
CA LEU A 48 -10.75 -9.16 2.31
C LEU A 48 -11.05 -10.52 1.70
N ASN A 49 -12.26 -10.71 1.18
CA ASN A 49 -12.66 -11.99 0.61
C ASN A 49 -11.73 -12.15 -0.57
N LYS A 50 -10.58 -12.82 -0.37
CA LYS A 50 -9.48 -12.81 -1.33
C LYS A 50 -10.10 -13.43 -2.57
N PRO A 51 -10.36 -12.64 -3.63
CA PRO A 51 -10.96 -13.20 -4.80
C PRO A 51 -10.03 -14.33 -5.23
N LYS A 52 -10.58 -15.53 -5.37
CA LYS A 52 -9.82 -16.64 -5.93
C LYS A 52 -9.68 -16.33 -7.41
N ILE A 53 -8.67 -15.52 -7.74
CA ILE A 53 -8.36 -15.15 -9.12
C ILE A 53 -7.68 -16.37 -9.73
N ASP A 54 -8.43 -17.09 -10.54
CA ASP A 54 -7.89 -18.16 -11.38
C ASP A 54 -7.43 -17.53 -12.69
N ILE A 55 -6.12 -17.31 -12.83
CA ILE A 55 -5.54 -16.70 -14.02
C ILE A 55 -5.36 -17.82 -15.04
N ASN A 56 -6.23 -17.87 -16.04
CA ASN A 56 -6.09 -18.83 -17.13
C ASN A 56 -4.97 -18.38 -18.09
N LEU A 57 -3.82 -19.06 -18.00
CA LEU A 57 -2.66 -18.81 -18.86
C LEU A 57 -2.69 -19.58 -20.19
N GLN A 58 -3.73 -20.38 -20.48
CA GLN A 58 -3.86 -21.12 -21.73
C GLN A 58 -3.85 -20.20 -22.96
N VAL A 59 -4.22 -18.93 -22.80
CA VAL A 59 -4.15 -17.95 -23.88
C VAL A 59 -2.71 -17.71 -24.38
N LEU A 60 -1.70 -17.90 -23.51
CA LEU A 60 -0.29 -17.79 -23.88
C LEU A 60 0.17 -18.97 -24.75
N GLU A 61 -0.56 -20.07 -24.74
CA GLU A 61 -0.30 -21.25 -25.57
C GLU A 61 -1.06 -21.20 -26.91
N SER A 62 -1.86 -20.15 -27.13
CA SER A 62 -2.59 -19.96 -28.38
C SER A 62 -1.63 -19.79 -29.56
N GLU A 63 -2.06 -20.25 -30.74
CA GLU A 63 -1.31 -20.04 -31.98
C GLU A 63 -1.03 -18.55 -32.23
N GLN A 64 -1.91 -17.65 -31.79
CA GLN A 64 -1.71 -16.20 -31.92
C GLN A 64 -0.51 -15.70 -31.12
N VAL A 65 -0.25 -16.26 -29.94
CA VAL A 65 0.90 -15.88 -29.10
C VAL A 65 2.19 -16.54 -29.58
N LYS A 66 2.13 -17.76 -30.13
CA LYS A 66 3.31 -18.44 -30.72
C LYS A 66 3.87 -17.71 -31.95
N ILE A 67 3.02 -16.98 -32.68
CA ILE A 67 3.42 -16.17 -33.84
C ILE A 67 4.06 -14.85 -33.41
N LEU A 68 3.88 -14.43 -32.15
CA LEU A 68 4.58 -13.25 -31.64
C LEU A 68 6.06 -13.60 -31.51
N GLU A 69 6.89 -12.90 -32.28
CA GLU A 69 8.33 -12.95 -32.08
C GLU A 69 8.64 -12.53 -30.63
N PRO A 70 9.57 -13.22 -29.94
CA PRO A 70 10.05 -12.76 -28.64
C PRO A 70 10.43 -11.30 -28.81
N ALA A 71 9.86 -10.41 -28.00
CA ALA A 71 10.07 -8.97 -28.14
C ALA A 71 11.56 -8.72 -28.34
N ALA A 72 11.93 -8.38 -29.59
CA ALA A 72 13.26 -7.93 -29.89
C ALA A 72 13.54 -6.79 -28.91
N GLN A 73 14.74 -6.81 -28.32
CA GLN A 73 15.15 -5.90 -27.26
C GLN A 73 14.55 -4.52 -27.49
N MET A 74 13.77 -4.03 -26.53
CA MET A 74 13.05 -2.77 -26.68
C MET A 74 14.04 -1.66 -27.04
N ASP A 75 13.81 -1.01 -28.18
CA ASP A 75 14.64 0.11 -28.57
C ASP A 75 14.49 1.26 -27.56
N LEU A 76 15.63 1.76 -27.09
CA LEU A 76 15.72 2.92 -26.22
C LEU A 76 15.77 4.18 -27.08
N GLN A 77 15.20 5.27 -26.57
CA GLN A 77 15.36 6.59 -27.18
C GLN A 77 16.51 7.33 -26.52
N PHE A 78 17.39 7.88 -27.33
CA PHE A 78 18.49 8.73 -26.89
C PHE A 78 18.33 10.12 -27.49
N LYS A 79 18.41 11.15 -26.65
CA LYS A 79 18.64 12.52 -27.09
C LYS A 79 20.11 12.65 -27.42
N TYR A 80 20.43 13.25 -28.56
CA TYR A 80 21.81 13.51 -28.94
C TYR A 80 22.04 14.99 -29.21
N ALA A 81 23.25 15.44 -28.94
CA ALA A 81 23.81 16.68 -29.45
C ALA A 81 25.13 16.34 -30.16
N ALA A 82 25.24 16.71 -31.43
CA ALA A 82 26.41 16.43 -32.24
C ALA A 82 26.71 17.56 -33.23
N ILE A 83 27.90 17.54 -33.81
CA ILE A 83 28.37 18.47 -34.83
C ILE A 83 28.30 17.74 -36.17
N THR A 84 27.50 18.26 -37.10
CA THR A 84 27.42 17.74 -38.48
C THR A 84 28.73 17.94 -39.23
N ASP A 85 28.94 17.21 -40.32
CA ASP A 85 30.01 17.42 -41.32
C ASP A 85 30.24 18.90 -41.70
N LYS A 86 29.18 19.71 -41.75
CA LYS A 86 29.22 21.16 -42.04
C LYS A 86 29.64 22.04 -40.85
N GLY A 87 30.04 21.46 -39.72
CA GLY A 87 30.43 22.17 -38.51
C GLY A 87 29.27 22.75 -37.68
N SER A 88 28.02 22.53 -38.09
CA SER A 88 26.83 23.00 -37.37
C SER A 88 26.48 22.07 -36.20
N LYS A 89 26.11 22.66 -35.05
CA LYS A 89 25.58 21.90 -33.90
C LYS A 89 24.12 21.54 -34.17
N THR A 90 23.79 20.27 -34.06
CA THR A 90 22.44 19.73 -34.24
C THR A 90 22.07 18.85 -33.05
N SER A 91 20.82 18.92 -32.64
CA SER A 91 20.25 18.04 -31.62
C SER A 91 19.01 17.34 -32.14
N GLY A 92 18.78 16.12 -31.65
CA GLY A 92 17.66 15.30 -32.08
C GLY A 92 17.44 14.10 -31.16
N ILE A 93 16.54 13.22 -31.58
CA ILE A 93 16.26 11.95 -30.91
C ILE A 93 16.61 10.82 -31.87
N ILE A 94 17.28 9.80 -31.36
CA ILE A 94 17.60 8.56 -32.09
C ILE A 94 17.11 7.36 -31.29
N THR A 95 16.66 6.33 -31.99
CA THR A 95 16.14 5.09 -31.39
C THR A 95 17.15 3.98 -31.66
N ALA A 96 17.61 3.27 -30.62
CA ALA A 96 18.61 2.21 -30.74
C ALA A 96 18.55 1.25 -29.55
N VAL A 97 19.06 0.03 -29.71
CA VAL A 97 19.05 -1.00 -28.65
C VAL A 97 20.00 -0.65 -27.49
N SER A 98 21.04 0.13 -27.75
CA SER A 98 22.02 0.57 -26.73
C SER A 98 22.66 1.91 -27.08
N GLU A 99 23.27 2.57 -26.09
CA GLU A 99 24.03 3.81 -26.31
C GLU A 99 25.19 3.59 -27.30
N ALA A 100 25.85 2.42 -27.24
CA ALA A 100 26.95 2.08 -28.14
C ALA A 100 26.46 1.99 -29.60
N GLU A 101 25.28 1.44 -29.82
CA GLU A 101 24.68 1.34 -31.14
C GLU A 101 24.16 2.70 -31.63
N ALA A 102 23.55 3.50 -30.75
CA ALA A 102 23.17 4.89 -31.05
C ALA A 102 24.40 5.71 -31.51
N ARG A 103 25.53 5.57 -30.80
CA ARG A 103 26.79 6.22 -31.18
C ARG A 103 27.31 5.72 -32.53
N LYS A 104 27.20 4.42 -32.81
CA LYS A 104 27.61 3.84 -34.09
C LYS A 104 26.78 4.40 -35.26
N ILE A 105 25.47 4.55 -35.07
CA ILE A 105 24.58 5.14 -36.09
C ILE A 105 24.94 6.61 -36.34
N LEU A 106 25.16 7.40 -35.29
CA LEU A 106 25.54 8.81 -35.40
C LEU A 106 26.92 9.00 -36.06
N LEU A 107 27.88 8.12 -35.78
CA LEU A 107 29.18 8.09 -36.48
C LEU A 107 29.01 7.71 -37.96
N GLY A 108 28.11 6.77 -38.28
CA GLY A 108 27.76 6.41 -39.66
C GLY A 108 27.16 7.58 -40.45
N MET A 109 26.51 8.52 -39.76
CA MET A 109 25.99 9.78 -40.32
C MET A 109 27.06 10.89 -40.41
N GLN A 110 28.34 10.56 -40.18
CA GLN A 110 29.47 11.51 -40.21
C GLN A 110 29.37 12.63 -39.16
N MET A 111 28.66 12.40 -38.07
CA MET A 111 28.56 13.37 -36.96
C MET A 111 29.73 13.21 -35.98
N THR A 112 30.20 14.33 -35.42
CA THR A 112 31.33 14.40 -34.48
C THR A 112 30.94 15.11 -33.17
N GLY A 113 31.71 14.95 -32.09
CA GLY A 113 31.40 15.60 -30.81
C GLY A 113 30.11 15.10 -30.13
N ILE A 114 29.83 13.79 -30.25
CA ILE A 114 28.56 13.18 -29.85
C ILE A 114 28.41 13.12 -28.32
N VAL A 115 27.39 13.81 -27.81
CA VAL A 115 26.84 13.66 -26.45
C VAL A 115 25.49 12.95 -26.55
N LEU A 116 25.32 11.88 -25.80
CA LEU A 116 24.10 11.05 -25.76
C LEU A 116 23.53 11.04 -24.35
N GLU A 117 22.22 11.20 -24.25
CA GLU A 117 21.46 11.08 -23.01
C GLU A 117 20.24 10.19 -23.26
N GLU A 118 20.03 9.16 -22.45
CA GLU A 118 18.85 8.32 -22.55
C GLU A 118 17.59 9.12 -22.19
N ALA A 119 16.62 9.15 -23.11
CA ALA A 119 15.33 9.74 -22.88
C ALA A 119 14.47 8.77 -22.05
N LYS A 120 14.13 9.17 -20.82
CA LYS A 120 13.17 8.43 -20.00
C LYS A 120 11.79 8.52 -20.65
N ILE A 121 11.36 7.43 -21.29
CA ILE A 121 10.04 7.32 -21.90
C ILE A 121 9.04 6.96 -20.80
N GLY A 122 8.15 7.88 -20.45
CA GLY A 122 7.11 7.64 -19.45
C GLY A 122 6.69 8.89 -18.69
N ARG A 123 5.71 8.71 -17.80
CA ARG A 123 5.31 9.76 -16.87
C ARG A 123 6.27 9.74 -15.68
N GLU A 124 6.77 10.90 -15.27
CA GLU A 124 7.54 11.01 -14.04
C GLU A 124 6.74 10.50 -12.84
N ASN A 125 5.43 10.74 -12.84
CA ASN A 125 4.51 10.21 -11.85
C ASN A 125 3.38 9.40 -12.52
N PRO A 126 3.36 8.06 -12.37
CA PRO A 126 2.35 7.21 -12.99
C PRO A 126 0.93 7.48 -12.46
N PHE A 127 0.79 8.12 -11.31
CA PHE A 127 -0.49 8.42 -10.66
C PHE A 127 -1.06 9.79 -10.99
N THR A 128 -0.41 10.56 -11.86
CA THR A 128 -1.03 11.81 -12.31
C THR A 128 -2.35 11.48 -13.06
N PRO A 129 -3.47 12.19 -12.87
CA PRO A 129 -4.67 11.91 -13.66
C PRO A 129 -4.44 12.22 -15.15
N TYR A 130 -5.10 11.49 -16.06
CA TYR A 130 -5.04 11.78 -17.50
C TYR A 130 -5.95 12.93 -17.93
N TYR A 131 -6.88 13.33 -17.05
CA TYR A 131 -7.83 14.40 -17.31
C TYR A 131 -7.48 15.63 -16.48
N GLN A 132 -7.74 16.82 -17.04
CA GLN A 132 -7.68 18.06 -16.28
C GLN A 132 -8.97 18.18 -15.45
N PRO A 133 -8.89 18.44 -14.13
CA PRO A 133 -10.07 18.75 -13.35
C PRO A 133 -10.66 20.07 -13.87
N SER A 134 -11.88 20.03 -14.41
CA SER A 134 -12.56 21.25 -14.84
C SER A 134 -12.83 22.13 -13.62
N VAL A 135 -12.08 23.21 -13.48
CA VAL A 135 -12.33 24.20 -12.42
C VAL A 135 -13.62 24.92 -12.79
N ALA A 136 -14.67 24.75 -11.98
CA ALA A 136 -15.91 25.49 -12.17
C ALA A 136 -15.63 27.00 -12.08
N PRO A 137 -16.16 27.84 -12.99
CA PRO A 137 -15.93 29.28 -12.94
C PRO A 137 -16.50 29.85 -11.63
N ALA A 138 -15.72 30.75 -11.01
CA ALA A 138 -16.09 31.38 -9.74
C ALA A 138 -17.45 32.09 -9.87
N LEU A 139 -18.38 31.75 -8.97
CA LEU A 139 -19.67 32.41 -8.86
C LEU A 139 -19.45 33.90 -8.59
N ASN A 140 -19.75 34.71 -9.59
CA ASN A 140 -19.60 36.16 -9.54
C ASN A 140 -20.73 36.75 -8.69
N THR A 141 -20.58 36.74 -7.37
CA THR A 141 -21.53 37.38 -6.45
C THR A 141 -21.32 38.89 -6.45
N LYS A 142 -21.80 39.56 -7.51
CA LYS A 142 -22.14 40.99 -7.43
C LYS A 142 -23.57 41.10 -6.90
N THR A 143 -23.67 41.28 -5.59
CA THR A 143 -24.88 41.79 -4.93
C THR A 143 -25.19 43.19 -5.48
N LYS A 144 -26.42 43.35 -5.96
CA LYS A 144 -27.01 44.64 -6.34
C LYS A 144 -27.49 45.39 -5.10
#